data_AF-A0A2K3L4P0-F1
#
_entry.id   AF-A0A2K3L4P0-F1
#
_cell.length_a   1.000
_cell.length_b   1.000
_cell.length_c   1.000
_cell.angle_alpha   90.00
_cell.angle_beta   90.00
_cell.angle_gamma   90.00
#
_symmetry.space_group_name_H-M   'P 1'
#
loop_
_entity.id
_entity.type
_entity.pdbx_description
1 polymer ?
#
loop_
_entity_poly.entity_id
_entity_poly.type
_entity_poly.pdbx_seq_one_letter_code
_entity_poly.pdbx_strand_id
1 'polypeptide(L)'
;MENQKRPRILCLHGYRTSGQILKKSIFSRWPETVTQKLDLVFLDGQCPARGKSQVEGIFDPPYYEWFQSNEDYTEYRNFEECIEYIEDYMLKNGPFDGVLGFSQGAMLAAVLPGMQAQRIMEI
;
A
#
# COMPACT_ATOMS: atom_id res chain seq x y z
N MET A 1 -8.90 -32.25 5.86
CA MET A 1 -8.24 -31.05 6.42
C MET A 1 -8.88 -29.88 5.68
N GLU A 2 -9.57 -29.02 6.41
CA GLU A 2 -10.29 -27.89 5.82
C GLU A 2 -9.31 -27.02 5.02
N ASN A 3 -9.66 -26.73 3.78
CA ASN A 3 -8.87 -25.91 2.87
C ASN A 3 -8.96 -24.45 3.35
N GLN A 4 -8.21 -24.12 4.41
CA GLN A 4 -8.29 -22.82 5.07
C GLN A 4 -7.82 -21.74 4.07
N LYS A 5 -8.75 -20.88 3.64
CA LYS A 5 -8.47 -19.80 2.69
C LYS A 5 -7.35 -18.92 3.26
N ARG A 6 -6.32 -18.64 2.45
CA ARG A 6 -5.23 -17.73 2.84
C ARG A 6 -5.79 -16.32 2.98
N PRO A 7 -5.51 -15.60 4.09
CA PRO A 7 -5.91 -14.20 4.21
C PRO A 7 -5.34 -13.39 3.04
N ARG A 8 -6.23 -12.67 2.36
CA ARG A 8 -5.88 -11.81 1.22
C ARG A 8 -5.60 -10.40 1.70
N ILE A 9 -4.36 -9.96 1.59
CA ILE A 9 -3.87 -8.71 2.17
C ILE A 9 -3.51 -7.73 1.06
N LEU A 10 -4.10 -6.54 1.09
CA LEU A 10 -3.69 -5.44 0.23
C LEU A 10 -2.42 -4.79 0.79
N CYS A 11 -1.36 -4.72 0.01
CA CYS A 11 -0.05 -4.23 0.41
C CYS A 11 0.25 -2.86 -0.20
N LEU A 12 0.46 -1.86 0.66
CA LEU A 12 0.68 -0.46 0.31
C LEU A 12 2.16 -0.07 0.54
N HIS A 13 2.86 0.31 -0.53
CA HIS A 13 4.29 0.64 -0.50
C HIS A 13 4.59 1.96 0.24
N GLY A 14 5.87 2.23 0.51
CA GLY A 14 6.32 3.46 1.15
C GLY A 14 6.50 4.63 0.18
N TYR A 15 6.73 5.82 0.71
CA TYR A 15 6.97 7.04 -0.06
C TYR A 15 8.10 6.85 -1.10
N ARG A 16 7.84 7.23 -2.35
CA ARG A 16 8.78 7.10 -3.49
C ARG A 16 9.33 5.69 -3.66
N THR A 17 8.47 4.69 -3.55
CA THR A 17 8.79 3.29 -3.88
C THR A 17 7.69 2.71 -4.76
N SER A 18 7.57 1.39 -4.88
CA SER A 18 6.51 0.74 -5.64
C SER A 18 6.06 -0.54 -4.93
N GLY A 19 4.89 -1.05 -5.31
CA GLY A 19 4.38 -2.34 -4.88
C GLY A 19 5.37 -3.46 -5.19
N GLN A 20 6.08 -3.40 -6.32
CA GLN A 20 7.14 -4.37 -6.64
C GLN A 20 8.35 -4.28 -5.70
N ILE A 21 8.74 -3.09 -5.28
CA ILE A 21 9.83 -2.90 -4.31
C ILE A 21 9.40 -3.42 -2.93
N LEU A 22 8.16 -3.14 -2.50
CA LEU A 22 7.61 -3.72 -1.27
C LEU A 22 7.56 -5.25 -1.34
N LYS A 23 7.13 -5.82 -2.48
CA LYS A 23 7.12 -7.26 -2.72
C LYS A 23 8.52 -7.86 -2.56
N LYS A 24 9.52 -7.31 -3.25
CA LYS A 24 10.92 -7.75 -3.10
C LYS A 24 11.39 -7.65 -1.65
N SER A 25 11.05 -6.56 -0.95
CA SER A 25 11.41 -6.34 0.46
C SER A 25 10.79 -7.37 1.41
N ILE A 26 9.52 -7.75 1.20
CA ILE A 26 8.85 -8.78 1.99
C ILE A 26 9.46 -10.15 1.71
N PHE A 27 9.52 -10.57 0.45
CA PHE A 27 9.96 -11.92 0.09
C PHE A 27 11.47 -12.17 0.32
N SER A 28 12.28 -11.12 0.45
CA SER A 28 13.70 -11.24 0.82
C SER A 28 13.95 -11.32 2.33
N ARG A 29 12.98 -10.92 3.17
CA ARG A 29 13.16 -10.82 4.62
C ARG A 29 12.28 -11.78 5.41
N TRP A 30 11.08 -12.06 4.91
CA TRP A 30 10.12 -12.89 5.62
C TRP A 30 10.35 -14.36 5.28
N PRO A 31 10.27 -15.27 6.27
CA PRO A 31 10.36 -16.71 6.00
C PRO A 31 9.24 -17.17 5.07
N GLU A 32 9.55 -18.13 4.21
CA GLU A 32 8.57 -18.74 3.28
C GLU A 32 7.38 -19.36 4.03
N THR A 33 7.62 -19.87 5.24
CA THR A 33 6.58 -20.41 6.14
C THR A 33 5.52 -19.38 6.55
N VAL A 34 5.83 -18.08 6.43
CA VAL A 34 4.89 -16.97 6.63
C VAL A 34 4.23 -16.60 5.30
N THR A 35 5.03 -16.33 4.26
CA THR A 35 4.49 -15.80 2.99
C THR A 35 3.60 -16.80 2.25
N GLN A 36 3.85 -18.11 2.35
CA GLN A 36 2.97 -19.15 1.76
C GLN A 36 1.58 -19.20 2.41
N LYS A 37 1.40 -18.64 3.60
CA LYS A 37 0.11 -18.60 4.31
C LYS A 37 -0.75 -17.39 3.95
N LEU A 38 -0.21 -16.45 3.17
CA LEU A 38 -0.87 -15.19 2.82
C LEU A 38 -1.07 -15.10 1.31
N ASP A 39 -2.14 -14.42 0.89
CA ASP A 39 -2.32 -13.95 -0.49
C ASP A 39 -2.04 -12.44 -0.51
N LEU A 40 -0.83 -12.05 -0.93
CA LEU A 40 -0.36 -10.66 -0.87
C LEU A 40 -0.56 -9.98 -2.23
N VAL A 41 -1.37 -8.93 -2.26
CA VAL A 41 -1.64 -8.11 -3.46
C VAL A 41 -0.95 -6.77 -3.31
N PHE A 42 0.01 -6.47 -4.20
CA PHE A 42 0.82 -5.25 -4.12
C PHE A 42 0.28 -4.20 -5.09
N LEU A 43 -0.12 -3.05 -4.55
CA LEU A 43 -0.67 -1.94 -5.32
C LEU A 43 0.36 -0.81 -5.45
N ASP A 44 0.38 -0.15 -6.60
CA ASP A 44 1.15 1.08 -6.83
C ASP A 44 0.26 2.31 -6.59
N GLY A 45 0.85 3.33 -5.95
CA GLY A 45 0.24 4.66 -5.83
C GLY A 45 0.12 5.36 -7.18
N GLN A 46 -0.84 6.28 -7.29
CA GLN A 46 -1.14 6.93 -8.57
C GLN A 46 -0.22 8.11 -8.90
N CYS A 47 0.48 8.69 -7.92
CA CYS A 47 1.35 9.84 -8.14
C CYS A 47 2.76 9.37 -8.50
N PRO A 48 3.29 9.63 -9.70
CA PRO A 48 4.71 9.39 -9.98
C PRO A 48 5.59 10.24 -9.04
N ALA A 49 6.67 9.66 -8.53
CA ALA A 49 7.59 10.36 -7.64
C ALA A 49 8.21 11.58 -8.36
N ARG A 50 8.21 12.74 -7.70
CA ARG A 50 8.74 14.00 -8.26
C ARG A 50 10.16 14.33 -7.82
N GLY A 51 10.76 13.51 -6.96
CA GLY A 51 12.11 13.73 -6.49
C GLY A 51 12.80 12.43 -6.11
N LYS A 52 13.97 12.58 -5.48
CA LYS A 52 14.84 11.45 -5.17
C LYS A 52 14.14 10.41 -4.30
N SER A 53 14.28 9.14 -4.65
CA SER A 53 13.95 8.02 -3.78
C SER A 53 15.15 7.60 -2.93
N GLN A 54 14.89 7.21 -1.68
CA GLN A 54 15.92 6.65 -0.79
C GLN A 54 16.42 5.28 -1.26
N VAL A 55 15.72 4.64 -2.19
CA VAL A 55 16.08 3.33 -2.71
C VAL A 55 16.75 3.38 -4.09
N GLU A 56 17.01 4.57 -4.62
CA GLU A 56 17.81 4.74 -5.84
C GLU A 56 19.18 4.09 -5.71
N GLY A 57 19.61 3.39 -6.77
CA GLY A 57 20.85 2.62 -6.79
C GLY A 57 20.76 1.24 -6.12
N ILE A 58 19.64 0.95 -5.43
CA ILE A 58 19.33 -0.39 -4.89
C ILE A 58 18.20 -1.04 -5.70
N PHE A 59 17.16 -0.27 -6.01
CA PHE A 59 16.03 -0.69 -6.84
C PHE A 59 15.82 0.29 -7.98
N ASP A 60 15.55 -0.21 -9.18
CA ASP A 60 15.25 0.62 -10.34
C ASP A 60 13.83 1.25 -10.26
N PRO A 61 13.61 2.41 -10.90
CA PRO A 61 12.28 2.99 -11.08
C PRO A 61 11.35 2.07 -11.90
N PRO A 62 10.02 2.33 -11.94
CA PRO A 62 9.33 3.53 -11.46
C PRO A 62 9.11 3.56 -9.94
N TYR A 63 9.02 4.79 -9.42
CA TYR A 63 8.66 5.08 -8.05
C TYR A 63 7.38 5.93 -8.00
N TYR A 64 6.59 5.69 -6.97
CA TYR A 64 5.29 6.31 -6.77
C TYR A 64 5.16 6.85 -5.35
N GLU A 65 4.23 7.77 -5.21
CA GLU A 65 3.75 8.36 -3.96
C GLU A 65 2.24 8.10 -3.92
N TRP A 66 1.69 7.92 -2.72
CA TRP A 66 0.24 7.78 -2.55
C TRP A 66 -0.45 9.14 -2.61
N PHE A 67 0.09 10.08 -1.86
CA PHE A 67 -0.27 11.49 -1.82
C PHE A 67 1.01 12.32 -1.70
N GLN A 68 0.94 13.60 -2.05
CA GLN A 68 2.11 14.48 -2.10
C GLN A 68 2.05 15.55 -1.02
N SER A 69 3.20 16.09 -0.64
CA SER A 69 3.28 17.25 0.23
C SER A 69 4.20 18.32 -0.36
N ASN A 70 4.07 19.55 0.14
CA ASN A 70 5.12 20.55 -0.02
C ASN A 70 6.36 20.20 0.83
N GLU A 71 7.47 20.93 0.62
CA GLU A 71 8.78 20.61 1.22
C GLU A 71 8.80 20.71 2.75
N ASP A 72 7.96 21.58 3.32
CA ASP A 72 7.79 21.82 4.75
C ASP A 72 6.63 21.02 5.37
N TYR A 73 5.96 20.17 4.60
CA TYR A 73 4.86 19.29 5.06
C TYR A 73 3.66 20.03 5.69
N THR A 74 3.40 21.26 5.24
CA THR A 74 2.26 22.07 5.70
C THR A 74 1.04 21.92 4.79
N GLU A 75 1.23 21.46 3.56
CA GLU A 75 0.16 21.16 2.60
C GLU A 75 0.28 19.72 2.10
N TYR A 76 -0.84 19.01 2.07
CA TYR A 76 -0.97 17.69 1.46
C TYR A 76 -1.93 17.76 0.27
N ARG A 77 -1.61 17.06 -0.80
CA ARG A 77 -2.34 17.05 -2.07
C ARG A 77 -2.58 15.63 -2.52
N ASN A 78 -3.69 15.40 -3.20
CA ASN A 78 -4.11 14.10 -3.74
C ASN A 78 -4.42 13.04 -2.67
N PHE A 79 -4.72 13.43 -1.42
CA PHE A 79 -4.98 12.47 -0.35
C PHE A 79 -6.35 11.84 -0.52
N GLU A 80 -7.37 12.65 -0.79
CA GLU A 80 -8.74 12.21 -1.04
C GLU A 80 -8.79 11.27 -2.26
N GLU A 81 -8.18 11.66 -3.37
CA GLU A 81 -8.10 10.85 -4.59
C GLU A 81 -7.35 9.52 -4.35
N CYS A 82 -6.33 9.53 -3.49
CA CYS A 82 -5.64 8.31 -3.06
C CYS A 82 -6.58 7.36 -2.31
N ILE A 83 -7.41 7.89 -1.40
CA ILE A 83 -8.37 7.09 -0.64
C ILE A 83 -9.43 6.51 -1.58
N GLU A 84 -10.03 7.34 -2.42
CA GLU A 84 -11.01 6.92 -3.43
C GLU A 84 -10.45 5.82 -4.33
N TYR A 85 -9.20 5.96 -4.78
CA TYR A 85 -8.54 4.93 -5.58
C TYR A 85 -8.37 3.60 -4.87
N ILE A 86 -7.93 3.61 -3.60
CA ILE A 86 -7.75 2.40 -2.80
C ILE A 86 -9.10 1.73 -2.56
N GLU A 87 -10.12 2.51 -2.20
CA GLU A 87 -11.49 2.06 -2.01
C GLU A 87 -12.04 1.39 -3.27
N ASP A 88 -11.98 2.09 -4.41
CA ASP A 88 -12.39 1.57 -5.71
C ASP A 88 -11.69 0.25 -6.06
N TYR A 89 -10.39 0.16 -5.78
CA TYR A 89 -9.62 -1.04 -6.03
C TYR A 89 -10.08 -2.18 -5.12
N MET A 90 -10.32 -1.90 -3.84
CA MET A 90 -10.81 -2.87 -2.86
C MET A 90 -12.20 -3.39 -3.21
N LEU A 91 -13.11 -2.52 -3.63
CA LEU A 91 -14.46 -2.88 -4.07
C LEU A 91 -14.44 -3.76 -5.32
N LYS A 92 -13.60 -3.41 -6.31
CA LYS A 92 -13.52 -4.13 -7.59
C LYS A 92 -12.79 -5.47 -7.50
N ASN A 93 -11.80 -5.57 -6.61
CA ASN A 93 -10.88 -6.72 -6.57
C ASN A 93 -10.95 -7.54 -5.28
N GLY A 94 -11.78 -7.14 -4.32
CA GLY A 94 -11.96 -7.80 -3.03
C GLY A 94 -12.73 -9.14 -3.09
N PRO A 95 -13.10 -9.70 -1.92
CA PRO A 95 -12.84 -9.15 -0.59
C PRO A 95 -11.36 -9.27 -0.19
N PHE A 96 -10.89 -8.27 0.55
CA PHE A 96 -9.60 -8.28 1.25
C PHE A 96 -9.84 -8.52 2.73
N ASP A 97 -9.00 -9.36 3.35
CA ASP A 97 -9.08 -9.71 4.76
C ASP A 97 -8.23 -8.77 5.64
N GLY A 98 -7.42 -7.91 5.03
CA GLY A 98 -6.64 -6.91 5.74
C GLY A 98 -5.78 -6.04 4.82
N VAL A 99 -5.13 -5.05 5.44
CA VAL A 99 -4.21 -4.13 4.78
C VAL A 99 -2.86 -4.19 5.48
N LEU A 100 -1.78 -4.23 4.70
CA LEU A 100 -0.41 -4.10 5.16
C LEU A 100 0.19 -2.86 4.52
N GLY A 101 0.86 -2.03 5.31
CA GLY A 101 1.50 -0.82 4.81
C GLY A 101 2.91 -0.61 5.34
N PHE A 102 3.74 0.09 4.58
CA PHE A 102 5.05 0.55 5.03
C PHE A 102 5.18 2.07 4.91
N SER A 103 5.71 2.76 5.93
CA SER A 103 5.92 4.21 5.94
C SER A 103 4.65 5.00 5.52
N GLN A 104 4.64 5.70 4.38
CA GLN A 104 3.43 6.35 3.86
C GLN A 104 2.27 5.37 3.66
N GLY A 105 2.53 4.16 3.14
CA GLY A 105 1.52 3.10 3.06
C GLY A 105 1.06 2.60 4.43
N ALA A 106 1.91 2.67 5.47
CA ALA A 106 1.53 2.30 6.84
C ALA A 106 0.57 3.34 7.45
N MET A 107 0.77 4.63 7.14
CA MET A 107 -0.19 5.68 7.50
C MET A 107 -1.56 5.35 6.91
N LEU A 108 -1.62 5.03 5.61
CA LEU A 108 -2.85 4.64 4.93
C LEU A 108 -3.49 3.40 5.58
N ALA A 109 -2.70 2.34 5.79
CA ALA A 109 -3.18 1.12 6.45
C ALA A 109 -3.75 1.38 7.86
N ALA A 110 -3.27 2.40 8.57
CA ALA A 110 -3.77 2.78 9.89
C ALA A 110 -5.06 3.62 9.83
N VAL A 111 -5.24 4.49 8.83
CA VAL A 111 -6.42 5.36 8.73
C VAL A 111 -7.63 4.67 8.07
N LEU A 112 -7.40 3.78 7.10
CA LEU A 112 -8.47 3.15 6.31
C LEU A 112 -9.54 2.46 7.19
N PRO A 113 -9.19 1.66 8.22
CA PRO A 113 -10.22 1.04 9.08
C PRO A 113 -11.03 2.06 9.88
N GLY A 114 -10.41 3.17 10.30
CA GLY A 114 -11.09 4.26 11.01
C GLY A 114 -12.09 4.98 10.09
N MET A 115 -11.69 5.25 8.85
CA MET A 115 -12.56 5.87 7.84
C MET A 115 -13.74 4.96 7.47
N GLN A 116 -13.49 3.65 7.32
CA GLN A 116 -14.54 2.64 7.11
C GLN A 116 -15.54 2.62 8.28
N ALA A 117 -15.05 2.59 9.53
CA ALA A 117 -15.91 2.59 10.72
C ALA A 117 -16.78 3.85 10.83
N GLN A 118 -16.30 4.98 10.33
CA GLN A 118 -17.03 6.26 10.29
C GLN A 118 -17.91 6.44 9.04
N ARG A 119 -17.95 5.46 8.13
CA ARG A 119 -18.66 5.51 6.84
C ARG A 119 -18.23 6.69 5.95
N ILE A 120 -16.95 7.02 6.01
CA ILE A 120 -16.30 7.96 5.08
C ILE A 120 -15.88 7.21 3.81
N MET A 121 -15.72 5.89 3.89
CA MET A 121 -15.42 4.95 2.81
C MET A 121 -16.37 3.75 2.87
N GLU A 122 -16.78 3.23 1.72
CA GLU A 122 -17.66 2.09 1.49
C GLU A 122 -16.88 0.81 1.13
N ILE A 123 -16.00 0.34 2.02
CA ILE A 123 -15.38 -1.00 1.97
C ILE A 123 -15.95 -1.95 3.01
#